data_AF-A0A358DYI4-F1
#
_entry.id   AF-A0A358DYI4-F1
#
_cell.length_a   1.000
_cell.length_b   1.000
_cell.length_c   1.000
_cell.angle_alpha   90.00
_cell.angle_beta   90.00
_cell.angle_gamma   90.00
#
_symmetry.space_group_name_H-M   'P 1'
#
loop_
_entity.id
_entity.type
_entity.pdbx_description
1 polymer ?
#
loop_
_entity_poly.entity_id
_entity_poly.type
_entity_poly.pdbx_seq_one_letter_code
_entity_poly.pdbx_strand_id
1 'polypeptide(L)'
;MLLDNAFNEGAFGVWDGTPPQSTVFCTLSNQGNIQYHRITTAPQSHPKPSEFVGIMARARNIHRWPLMFSTQKELLCEHIYQTAYVGHLLGAIAADVFGEDINPDKVASLGVFHEVSECYTNDMPSSCKYKSEAIATMVKALEREYEEIALRSLPDAIQARYRPYIVQDKTDIHAALSKAADVICAHMKIEFELMQGNNEFAVAKQQSDRMLAAFRDKYPCVDYFCDTFLDAANATIDTQMQGGDWTKNAINSHI
;
A
#
# COMPACT_ATOMS: atom_id res chain seq x y z
N MET A 1 -32.51 58.20 -11.23
CA MET A 1 -32.39 59.40 -12.08
C MET A 1 -31.26 59.12 -13.06
N LEU A 2 -31.58 59.19 -14.34
CA LEU A 2 -30.75 58.80 -15.48
C LEU A 2 -29.37 59.48 -15.48
N LEU A 3 -28.32 58.71 -15.77
CA LEU A 3 -27.22 59.14 -16.63
C LEU A 3 -26.72 57.93 -17.43
N ASP A 4 -27.26 57.80 -18.63
CA ASP A 4 -26.58 57.19 -19.78
C ASP A 4 -25.46 58.15 -20.23
N ASN A 5 -24.28 57.60 -20.52
CA ASN A 5 -23.55 57.95 -21.75
C ASN A 5 -22.43 56.93 -22.04
N ALA A 6 -22.53 56.41 -23.26
CA ALA A 6 -21.79 55.30 -23.85
C ALA A 6 -20.32 55.60 -24.16
N PHE A 7 -19.51 54.53 -24.30
CA PHE A 7 -18.62 54.24 -25.46
C PHE A 7 -18.17 52.77 -25.34
N ASN A 8 -18.80 51.80 -26.05
CA ASN A 8 -18.46 51.25 -27.38
C ASN A 8 -17.07 50.55 -27.41
N GLU A 9 -16.83 49.34 -27.93
CA GLU A 9 -17.50 48.49 -28.91
C GLU A 9 -16.75 47.12 -28.92
N GLY A 10 -17.41 45.96 -29.09
CA GLY A 10 -16.72 44.67 -29.19
C GLY A 10 -17.59 43.40 -29.16
N ALA A 11 -18.19 43.08 -30.31
CA ALA A 11 -18.72 41.78 -30.73
C ALA A 11 -19.90 41.16 -29.94
N PHE A 12 -21.13 41.42 -30.43
CA PHE A 12 -22.26 40.51 -30.25
C PHE A 12 -22.02 39.23 -31.07
N GLY A 13 -21.42 38.21 -30.46
CA GLY A 13 -21.44 36.85 -30.96
C GLY A 13 -22.73 36.14 -30.57
N VAL A 14 -23.31 35.37 -31.49
CA VAL A 14 -24.39 34.42 -31.18
C VAL A 14 -23.87 33.47 -30.10
N TRP A 15 -24.61 33.33 -29.00
CA TRP A 15 -24.25 32.39 -27.92
C TRP A 15 -24.27 30.96 -28.47
N ASP A 16 -23.11 30.33 -28.56
CA ASP A 16 -22.90 29.01 -29.18
C ASP A 16 -23.16 27.83 -28.22
N GLY A 17 -23.69 28.10 -27.03
CA GLY A 17 -23.95 27.09 -26.02
C GLY A 17 -22.74 26.68 -25.18
N THR A 18 -21.57 27.28 -25.37
CA THR A 18 -20.41 27.02 -24.50
C THR A 18 -20.38 28.02 -23.33
N PRO A 19 -20.38 27.55 -22.06
CA PRO A 19 -20.19 28.44 -20.92
C PRO A 19 -18.74 28.98 -20.90
N PRO A 20 -18.53 30.27 -20.62
CA PRO A 20 -17.19 30.86 -20.62
C PRO A 20 -16.30 30.20 -19.54
N GLN A 21 -15.11 29.74 -19.93
CA GLN A 21 -14.16 29.00 -19.08
C GLN A 21 -13.58 29.79 -17.89
N SER A 22 -13.88 31.08 -17.80
CA SER A 22 -13.58 31.90 -16.63
C SER A 22 -14.58 33.04 -16.51
N THR A 23 -15.17 33.18 -15.32
CA THR A 23 -15.93 34.38 -14.97
C THR A 23 -14.99 35.33 -14.22
N VAL A 24 -14.82 36.55 -14.74
CA VAL A 24 -14.11 37.62 -14.05
C VAL A 24 -15.16 38.59 -13.53
N PHE A 25 -15.17 38.85 -12.23
CA PHE A 25 -15.95 39.94 -11.67
C PHE A 25 -15.05 40.90 -10.91
N CYS A 26 -15.47 42.16 -10.92
CA CYS A 26 -14.79 43.27 -10.28
C CYS A 26 -15.49 43.60 -8.97
N THR A 27 -14.73 43.77 -7.89
CA THR A 27 -15.23 44.45 -6.68
C THR A 27 -14.55 45.81 -6.54
N LEU A 28 -15.34 46.82 -6.16
CA LEU A 28 -14.82 48.15 -5.86
C LEU A 28 -14.60 48.24 -4.35
N SER A 29 -13.38 48.50 -3.92
CA SER A 29 -13.10 48.71 -2.50
C SER A 29 -13.62 50.09 -2.05
N ASN A 30 -13.89 50.25 -0.75
CA ASN A 30 -14.31 51.53 -0.16
C ASN A 30 -13.29 52.68 -0.33
N GLN A 31 -12.09 52.40 -0.85
CA GLN A 31 -11.05 53.40 -1.16
C GLN A 31 -10.94 53.69 -2.67
N GLY A 32 -11.85 53.18 -3.50
CA GLY A 32 -11.92 53.47 -4.94
C GLY A 32 -11.03 52.59 -5.83
N ASN A 33 -10.42 51.53 -5.28
CA ASN A 33 -9.60 50.60 -6.06
C ASN A 33 -10.45 49.45 -6.61
N ILE A 34 -10.28 49.16 -7.91
CA ILE A 34 -10.90 48.03 -8.59
C ILE A 34 -10.03 46.78 -8.39
N GLN A 35 -10.61 45.72 -7.81
CA GLN A 35 -9.99 44.39 -7.76
C GLN A 35 -10.68 43.43 -8.71
N TYR A 36 -9.88 42.75 -9.54
CA TYR A 36 -10.35 41.72 -10.46
C TYR A 36 -10.20 40.33 -9.80
N HIS A 37 -11.30 39.61 -9.66
CA HIS A 37 -11.29 38.22 -9.18
C HIS A 37 -11.55 37.28 -10.34
N ARG A 38 -10.63 36.34 -10.58
CA ARG A 38 -10.78 35.29 -11.60
C ARG A 38 -11.25 34.01 -10.92
N ILE A 39 -12.47 33.58 -11.23
CA ILE A 39 -12.91 32.22 -10.89
C ILE A 39 -12.61 31.33 -12.09
N THR A 40 -11.60 30.47 -11.96
CA THR A 40 -11.41 29.32 -12.81
C THR A 40 -12.42 28.26 -12.39
N THR A 41 -13.43 28.02 -13.21
CA THR A 41 -14.31 26.85 -13.01
C THR A 41 -13.47 25.59 -13.15
N ALA A 42 -13.60 24.67 -12.19
CA ALA A 42 -12.94 23.36 -12.26
C ALA A 42 -13.27 22.66 -13.60
N PRO A 43 -12.35 21.87 -14.17
CA PRO A 43 -12.58 21.23 -15.46
C PRO A 43 -13.86 20.40 -15.43
N GLN A 44 -14.84 20.76 -16.26
CA GLN A 44 -16.11 20.05 -16.42
C GLN A 44 -15.99 18.83 -17.35
N SER A 45 -14.97 18.00 -17.17
CA SER A 45 -14.99 16.65 -17.76
C SER A 45 -15.27 15.65 -16.65
N HIS A 46 -16.35 14.88 -16.78
CA HIS A 46 -16.54 13.73 -15.89
C HIS A 46 -15.28 12.85 -16.01
N PRO A 47 -14.60 12.54 -14.89
CA PRO A 47 -13.38 11.75 -14.94
C PRO A 47 -13.72 10.40 -15.57
N LYS A 48 -12.86 9.94 -16.48
CA LYS A 48 -12.96 8.59 -17.06
C LYS A 48 -13.04 7.58 -15.91
N PRO A 49 -13.97 6.61 -15.94
CA PRO A 49 -14.02 5.55 -14.93
C PRO A 49 -12.68 4.84 -14.82
N SER A 50 -12.23 4.60 -13.59
CA SER A 50 -11.00 3.88 -13.28
C SER A 50 -11.34 2.48 -12.78
N GLU A 51 -10.68 1.47 -13.34
CA GLU A 51 -10.83 0.07 -12.93
C GLU A 51 -9.96 -0.27 -11.71
N PHE A 52 -9.06 0.64 -11.29
CA PHE A 52 -8.00 0.39 -10.30
C PHE A 52 -8.53 -0.25 -9.00
N VAL A 53 -9.61 0.29 -8.46
CA VAL A 53 -10.23 -0.24 -7.23
C VAL A 53 -10.73 -1.67 -7.44
N GLY A 54 -11.34 -1.96 -8.59
CA GLY A 54 -11.80 -3.30 -8.94
C GLY A 54 -10.65 -4.28 -9.15
N ILE A 55 -9.51 -3.83 -9.67
CA ILE A 55 -8.28 -4.63 -9.78
C ILE A 55 -7.77 -5.01 -8.38
N MET A 56 -7.51 -4.03 -7.51
CA MET A 56 -7.02 -4.29 -6.15
C MET A 56 -7.97 -5.17 -5.33
N ALA A 57 -9.28 -4.99 -5.50
CA ALA A 57 -10.29 -5.78 -4.80
C ALA A 57 -10.24 -7.29 -5.14
N ARG A 58 -9.56 -7.70 -6.23
CA ARG A 58 -9.40 -9.12 -6.59
C ARG A 58 -8.45 -9.87 -5.66
N ALA A 59 -7.63 -9.18 -4.86
CA ALA A 59 -6.75 -9.83 -3.88
C ALA A 59 -7.51 -10.76 -2.91
N ARG A 60 -8.79 -10.50 -2.64
CA ARG A 60 -9.65 -11.36 -1.81
C ARG A 60 -10.03 -12.70 -2.45
N ASN A 61 -9.75 -12.88 -3.73
CA ASN A 61 -10.05 -14.09 -4.49
C ASN A 61 -8.79 -14.94 -4.75
N ILE A 62 -7.61 -14.44 -4.37
CA ILE A 62 -6.33 -15.08 -4.64
C ILE A 62 -5.85 -15.78 -3.38
N HIS A 63 -5.62 -17.08 -3.49
CA HIS A 63 -5.01 -17.87 -2.43
C HIS A 63 -3.50 -17.93 -2.62
N ARG A 64 -2.76 -17.66 -1.54
CA ARG A 64 -1.32 -17.87 -1.48
C ARG A 64 -0.99 -19.32 -1.15
N TRP A 65 0.23 -19.73 -1.46
CA TRP A 65 0.69 -21.11 -1.31
C TRP A 65 -0.15 -22.13 -2.12
N PRO A 66 -0.52 -21.84 -3.39
CA PRO A 66 -1.53 -22.60 -4.12
C PRO A 66 -1.13 -24.06 -4.39
N LEU A 67 0.16 -24.39 -4.34
CA LEU A 67 0.70 -25.73 -4.56
C LEU A 67 0.97 -26.51 -3.28
N MET A 68 0.74 -25.92 -2.11
CA MET A 68 0.98 -26.57 -0.82
C MET A 68 -0.34 -26.82 -0.12
N PHE A 69 -0.45 -27.96 0.58
CA PHE A 69 -1.51 -28.13 1.55
C PHE A 69 -1.30 -27.11 2.68
N SER A 70 -2.29 -26.27 2.96
CA SER A 70 -2.23 -25.28 4.04
C SER A 70 -3.35 -25.62 5.03
N THR A 71 -2.99 -25.83 6.29
CA THR A 71 -3.93 -26.08 7.39
C THR A 71 -4.89 -24.90 7.54
N GLN A 72 -4.39 -23.68 7.35
CA GLN A 72 -5.19 -22.47 7.21
C GLN A 72 -4.90 -21.84 5.85
N LYS A 73 -5.93 -21.62 5.03
CA LYS A 73 -5.77 -20.90 3.76
C LYS A 73 -5.46 -19.42 4.02
N GLU A 74 -4.50 -18.89 3.28
CA GLU A 74 -4.12 -17.47 3.30
C GLU A 74 -4.57 -16.81 1.99
N LEU A 75 -5.27 -15.69 2.09
CA LEU A 75 -5.64 -14.85 0.96
C LEU A 75 -4.58 -13.77 0.73
N LEU A 76 -4.41 -13.35 -0.52
CA LEU A 76 -3.48 -12.27 -0.87
C LEU A 76 -3.82 -10.97 -0.13
N CYS A 77 -5.10 -10.65 0.06
CA CYS A 77 -5.49 -9.46 0.82
C CYS A 77 -5.10 -9.50 2.30
N GLU A 78 -5.10 -10.69 2.92
CA GLU A 78 -4.68 -10.87 4.31
C GLU A 78 -3.16 -10.65 4.42
N HIS A 79 -2.41 -11.22 3.48
CA HIS A 79 -0.97 -11.00 3.38
C HIS A 79 -0.62 -9.53 3.15
N ILE A 80 -1.30 -8.83 2.22
CA ILE A 80 -1.11 -7.39 1.99
C ILE A 80 -1.35 -6.59 3.27
N TYR A 81 -2.44 -6.88 4.00
CA TYR A 81 -2.72 -6.23 5.28
C TYR A 81 -1.60 -6.47 6.29
N GLN A 82 -1.12 -7.70 6.41
CA GLN A 82 -0.03 -8.04 7.32
C GLN A 82 1.27 -7.33 6.95
N THR A 83 1.68 -7.41 5.69
CA THR A 83 2.89 -6.74 5.19
C THR A 83 2.83 -5.23 5.42
N ALA A 84 1.66 -4.60 5.28
CA ALA A 84 1.51 -3.16 5.51
C ALA A 84 1.73 -2.78 6.98
N TYR A 85 1.10 -3.46 7.95
CA TYR A 85 1.28 -3.08 9.36
C TYR A 85 2.65 -3.50 9.91
N VAL A 86 3.19 -4.65 9.49
CA VAL A 86 4.56 -5.07 9.84
C VAL A 86 5.56 -4.08 9.26
N GLY A 87 5.38 -3.66 8.01
CA GLY A 87 6.20 -2.64 7.37
C GLY A 87 6.16 -1.30 8.10
N HIS A 88 4.97 -0.88 8.55
CA HIS A 88 4.85 0.31 9.41
C HIS A 88 5.66 0.15 10.70
N LEU A 89 5.55 -0.98 11.40
CA LEU A 89 6.30 -1.24 12.63
C LEU A 89 7.82 -1.21 12.38
N LEU A 90 8.31 -1.84 11.31
CA LEU A 90 9.72 -1.76 10.94
C LEU A 90 10.18 -0.33 10.68
N GLY A 91 9.37 0.46 9.97
CA GLY A 91 9.65 1.87 9.71
C GLY A 91 9.69 2.69 11.00
N ALA A 92 8.75 2.46 11.92
CA ALA A 92 8.70 3.14 13.21
C ALA A 92 9.89 2.76 14.10
N ILE A 93 10.29 1.49 14.11
CA ILE A 93 11.50 1.04 14.83
C ILE A 93 12.74 1.73 14.24
N ALA A 94 12.88 1.75 12.91
CA ALA A 94 14.00 2.41 12.25
C ALA A 94 14.09 3.91 12.62
N ALA A 95 12.96 4.62 12.56
CA ALA A 95 12.89 6.03 12.85
C ALA A 95 13.07 6.35 14.35
N ASP A 96 12.30 5.70 15.22
CA ASP A 96 12.14 6.11 16.61
C ASP A 96 13.13 5.42 17.56
N VAL A 97 13.57 4.19 17.23
CA VAL A 97 14.53 3.43 18.05
C VAL A 97 15.96 3.65 17.55
N PHE A 98 16.15 3.67 16.23
CA PHE A 98 17.48 3.79 15.61
C PHE A 98 17.80 5.19 15.05
N GLY A 99 16.84 6.11 15.02
CA GLY A 99 17.07 7.49 14.57
C GLY A 99 17.31 7.62 13.06
N GLU A 100 16.87 6.65 12.26
CA GLU A 100 17.04 6.67 10.80
C GLU A 100 16.01 7.60 10.11
N ASP A 101 16.37 8.18 8.97
CA ASP A 101 15.45 9.00 8.13
C ASP A 101 14.52 8.09 7.32
N ILE A 102 13.61 7.42 8.03
CA ILE A 102 12.61 6.51 7.47
C ILE A 102 11.22 7.03 7.81
N ASN A 103 10.35 7.09 6.81
CA ASN A 103 8.94 7.39 6.99
C ASN A 103 8.13 6.08 7.12
N PRO A 104 7.58 5.76 8.32
CA PRO A 104 6.80 4.54 8.54
C PRO A 104 5.56 4.43 7.63
N ASP A 105 4.85 5.54 7.41
CA ASP A 105 3.66 5.58 6.56
C ASP A 105 3.99 5.22 5.10
N LYS A 106 5.17 5.63 4.64
CA LYS A 106 5.65 5.29 3.29
C LYS A 106 5.95 3.80 3.18
N VAL A 107 6.59 3.19 4.19
CA VAL A 107 6.84 1.73 4.21
C VAL A 107 5.52 0.96 4.20
N ALA A 108 4.56 1.37 5.04
CA ALA A 108 3.23 0.77 5.08
C ALA A 108 2.51 0.87 3.73
N SER A 109 2.55 2.05 3.10
CA SER A 109 1.95 2.30 1.80
C SER A 109 2.58 1.45 0.70
N LEU A 110 3.91 1.23 0.72
CA LEU A 110 4.58 0.31 -0.19
C LEU A 110 4.08 -1.13 0.01
N GLY A 111 3.86 -1.55 1.25
CA GLY A 111 3.26 -2.84 1.59
C GLY A 111 1.82 -3.00 1.06
N VAL A 112 1.03 -1.93 1.00
CA VAL A 112 -0.34 -1.98 0.43
C VAL A 112 -0.33 -2.33 -1.06
N PHE A 113 0.67 -1.87 -1.82
CA PHE A 113 0.70 -1.99 -3.29
C PHE A 113 1.69 -3.04 -3.81
N HIS A 114 2.47 -3.70 -2.95
CA HIS A 114 3.56 -4.59 -3.39
C HIS A 114 3.13 -5.81 -4.21
N GLU A 115 1.87 -6.25 -4.10
CA GLU A 115 1.31 -7.41 -4.82
C GLU A 115 0.28 -7.02 -5.89
N VAL A 116 0.33 -5.77 -6.38
CA VAL A 116 -0.59 -5.27 -7.40
C VAL A 116 -0.55 -6.09 -8.70
N SER A 117 0.62 -6.59 -9.09
CA SER A 117 0.75 -7.44 -10.28
C SER A 117 0.01 -8.77 -10.13
N GLU A 118 0.01 -9.35 -8.93
CA GLU A 118 -0.65 -10.63 -8.67
C GLU A 118 -2.17 -10.54 -8.73
N CYS A 119 -2.74 -9.33 -8.53
CA CYS A 119 -4.16 -9.08 -8.77
C CYS A 119 -4.58 -9.33 -10.24
N TYR A 120 -3.63 -9.39 -11.16
CA TYR A 120 -3.84 -9.80 -12.56
C TYR A 120 -3.41 -11.23 -12.84
N THR A 121 -2.27 -11.66 -12.28
CA THR A 121 -1.61 -12.92 -12.69
C THR A 121 -1.90 -14.11 -11.78
N ASN A 122 -2.50 -13.89 -10.61
CA ASN A 122 -2.54 -14.83 -9.49
C ASN A 122 -1.16 -14.96 -8.77
N ASP A 123 -1.17 -15.55 -7.56
CA ASP A 123 0.02 -15.82 -6.75
C ASP A 123 0.86 -16.93 -7.40
N MET A 124 2.11 -16.60 -7.74
CA MET A 124 3.06 -17.56 -8.32
C MET A 124 4.07 -18.01 -7.26
N PRO A 125 4.26 -19.33 -7.03
CA PRO A 125 5.22 -19.81 -6.05
C PRO A 125 6.64 -19.31 -6.33
N SER A 126 7.36 -18.93 -5.27
CA SER A 126 8.76 -18.47 -5.39
C SER A 126 9.68 -19.49 -6.07
N SER A 127 9.43 -20.79 -5.89
CA SER A 127 10.16 -21.87 -6.57
C SER A 127 9.99 -21.87 -8.09
N CYS A 128 8.86 -21.34 -8.60
CA CYS A 128 8.62 -21.10 -10.02
C CYS A 128 9.26 -19.77 -10.46
N LYS A 129 9.05 -18.68 -9.70
CA LYS A 129 9.56 -17.34 -10.03
C LYS A 129 11.09 -17.31 -10.18
N TYR A 130 11.81 -18.02 -9.31
CA TYR A 130 13.28 -17.95 -9.21
C TYR A 130 13.99 -19.24 -9.68
N LYS A 131 13.34 -20.07 -10.50
CA LYS A 131 13.87 -21.36 -10.97
C LYS A 131 15.18 -21.24 -11.75
N SER A 132 15.34 -20.16 -12.52
CA SER A 132 16.56 -19.79 -13.23
C SER A 132 16.63 -18.28 -13.41
N GLU A 133 17.80 -17.74 -13.73
CA GLU A 133 17.98 -16.30 -13.99
C GLU A 133 17.10 -15.83 -15.16
N ALA A 134 16.99 -16.64 -16.21
CA ALA A 134 16.14 -16.35 -17.36
C ALA A 134 14.66 -16.26 -16.97
N ILE A 135 14.17 -17.22 -16.18
CA ILE A 135 12.78 -17.23 -15.69
C ILE A 135 12.54 -16.03 -14.76
N ALA A 136 13.45 -15.77 -13.82
CA ALA A 136 13.33 -14.65 -12.90
C ALA A 136 13.29 -13.30 -13.63
N THR A 137 14.07 -13.15 -14.70
CA THR A 137 14.07 -11.94 -15.54
C THR A 137 12.74 -11.79 -16.28
N MET A 138 12.21 -12.87 -16.86
CA MET A 138 10.92 -12.85 -17.53
C MET A 138 9.77 -12.54 -16.57
N VAL A 139 9.76 -13.16 -15.37
CA VAL A 139 8.73 -12.91 -14.35
C VAL A 139 8.78 -11.46 -13.87
N LYS A 140 9.96 -10.91 -13.62
CA LYS A 140 10.10 -9.49 -13.24
C LYS A 140 9.62 -8.54 -14.34
N ALA A 141 9.89 -8.87 -15.60
CA ALA A 141 9.37 -8.08 -16.73
C ALA A 141 7.84 -8.16 -16.81
N LEU A 142 7.27 -9.34 -16.58
CA LEU A 142 5.81 -9.54 -16.53
C LEU A 142 5.16 -8.75 -15.39
N GLU A 143 5.70 -8.86 -14.17
CA GLU A 143 5.24 -8.11 -12.99
C GLU A 143 5.27 -6.60 -13.28
N ARG A 144 6.38 -6.10 -13.85
CA ARG A 144 6.55 -4.70 -14.23
C ARG A 144 5.51 -4.21 -15.23
N GLU A 145 5.17 -5.02 -16.24
CA GLU A 145 4.12 -4.65 -17.20
C GLU A 145 2.75 -4.50 -16.52
N TYR A 146 2.40 -5.40 -15.60
CA TYR A 146 1.14 -5.32 -14.86
C TYR A 146 1.11 -4.17 -13.85
N GLU A 147 2.22 -3.84 -13.20
CA GLU A 147 2.36 -2.63 -12.38
C GLU A 147 2.09 -1.36 -13.21
N GLU A 148 2.67 -1.26 -14.41
CA GLU A 148 2.45 -0.12 -15.32
C GLU A 148 1.01 -0.10 -15.88
N ILE A 149 0.37 -1.24 -16.09
CA ILE A 149 -1.07 -1.33 -16.43
C ILE A 149 -1.91 -0.81 -15.27
N ALA A 150 -1.63 -1.26 -14.04
CA ALA A 150 -2.34 -0.80 -12.84
C ALA A 150 -2.21 0.71 -12.66
N LEU A 151 -0.99 1.25 -12.80
CA LEU A 151 -0.73 2.67 -12.71
C LEU A 151 -1.54 3.47 -13.75
N ARG A 152 -1.52 3.03 -15.02
CA ARG A 152 -2.29 3.67 -16.12
C ARG A 152 -3.80 3.57 -15.95
N SER A 153 -4.29 2.66 -15.12
CA SER A 153 -5.72 2.56 -14.81
C SER A 153 -6.21 3.69 -13.90
N LEU A 154 -5.31 4.38 -13.18
CA LEU A 154 -5.62 5.57 -12.39
C LEU A 154 -5.80 6.81 -13.29
N PRO A 155 -6.59 7.82 -12.87
CA PRO A 155 -6.63 9.12 -13.54
C PRO A 155 -5.25 9.76 -13.65
N ASP A 156 -4.92 10.33 -14.82
CA ASP A 156 -3.60 10.91 -15.13
C ASP A 156 -3.11 11.89 -14.05
N ALA A 157 -4.01 12.71 -13.50
CA ALA A 157 -3.72 13.70 -12.47
C ALA A 157 -3.12 13.11 -11.17
N ILE A 158 -3.33 11.82 -10.89
CA ILE A 158 -2.81 11.17 -9.68
C ILE A 158 -1.76 10.08 -9.97
N GLN A 159 -1.51 9.73 -11.24
CA GLN A 159 -0.53 8.69 -11.58
C GLN A 159 0.87 9.01 -11.03
N ALA A 160 1.32 10.27 -11.13
CA ALA A 160 2.63 10.67 -10.60
C ALA A 160 2.76 10.43 -9.08
N ARG A 161 1.67 10.56 -8.32
CA ARG A 161 1.63 10.30 -6.88
C ARG A 161 1.76 8.81 -6.56
N TYR A 162 1.12 7.95 -7.34
CA TYR A 162 1.06 6.51 -7.08
C TYR A 162 2.21 5.71 -7.69
N ARG A 163 2.89 6.25 -8.71
CA ARG A 163 4.02 5.61 -9.38
C ARG A 163 5.06 5.01 -8.40
N PRO A 164 5.60 5.74 -7.41
CA PRO A 164 6.62 5.17 -6.53
C PRO A 164 6.11 4.02 -5.64
N TYR A 165 4.80 3.90 -5.44
CA TYR A 165 4.20 2.85 -4.61
C TYR A 165 3.83 1.59 -5.41
N ILE A 166 3.33 1.78 -6.64
CA ILE A 166 2.91 0.69 -7.54
C ILE A 166 4.12 0.14 -8.31
N VAL A 167 4.98 1.04 -8.77
CA VAL A 167 6.12 0.76 -9.64
C VAL A 167 7.40 1.03 -8.84
N GLN A 168 7.68 0.14 -7.89
CA GLN A 168 8.62 0.41 -6.80
C GLN A 168 10.08 0.47 -7.26
N ASP A 169 10.82 1.44 -6.72
CA ASP A 169 12.27 1.50 -6.84
C ASP A 169 12.93 0.61 -5.79
N LYS A 170 13.60 -0.45 -6.23
CA LYS A 170 14.27 -1.42 -5.34
C LYS A 170 15.51 -0.84 -4.64
N THR A 171 15.95 0.35 -5.02
CA THR A 171 17.04 1.08 -4.35
C THR A 171 16.54 1.96 -3.21
N ASP A 172 15.23 2.22 -3.13
CA ASP A 172 14.63 2.94 -2.01
C ASP A 172 14.65 2.08 -0.74
N ILE A 173 15.23 2.61 0.33
CA ILE A 173 15.28 1.94 1.63
C ILE A 173 13.88 1.61 2.17
N HIS A 174 12.87 2.44 1.88
CA HIS A 174 11.49 2.16 2.29
C HIS A 174 10.93 0.92 1.60
N ALA A 175 11.27 0.73 0.31
CA ALA A 175 10.87 -0.45 -0.44
C ALA A 175 11.62 -1.69 0.06
N ALA A 176 12.89 -1.54 0.45
CA ALA A 176 13.65 -2.62 1.06
C ALA A 176 13.07 -3.05 2.42
N LEU A 177 12.64 -2.12 3.27
CA LEU A 177 11.95 -2.43 4.53
C LEU A 177 10.55 -3.04 4.29
N SER A 178 9.81 -2.56 3.29
CA SER A 178 8.55 -3.21 2.88
C SER A 178 8.78 -4.65 2.41
N LYS A 179 9.91 -4.92 1.74
CA LYS A 179 10.29 -6.29 1.36
C LYS A 179 10.69 -7.14 2.57
N ALA A 180 11.35 -6.56 3.56
CA ALA A 180 11.63 -7.24 4.82
C ALA A 180 10.33 -7.65 5.52
N ALA A 181 9.32 -6.77 5.54
CA ALA A 181 8.00 -7.07 6.08
C ALA A 181 7.32 -8.24 5.36
N ASP A 182 7.33 -8.26 4.02
CA ASP A 182 6.80 -9.39 3.22
C ASP A 182 7.49 -10.72 3.61
N VAL A 183 8.82 -10.71 3.73
CA VAL A 183 9.59 -11.89 4.16
C VAL A 183 9.22 -12.33 5.57
N ILE A 184 9.03 -11.39 6.51
CA ILE A 184 8.57 -11.70 7.88
C ILE A 184 7.17 -12.31 7.86
N CYS A 185 6.22 -11.75 7.11
CA CYS A 185 4.87 -12.28 7.04
C CYS A 185 4.84 -13.69 6.44
N ALA A 186 5.61 -13.93 5.38
CA ALA A 186 5.78 -15.27 4.83
C ALA A 186 6.43 -16.22 5.86
N HIS A 187 7.40 -15.75 6.64
CA HIS A 187 8.03 -16.51 7.72
C HIS A 187 7.03 -16.92 8.80
N MET A 188 6.22 -15.98 9.29
CA MET A 188 5.16 -16.24 10.26
C MET A 188 4.17 -17.28 9.76
N LYS A 189 3.79 -17.21 8.48
CA LYS A 189 2.89 -18.18 7.86
C LYS A 189 3.49 -19.60 7.83
N ILE A 190 4.78 -19.70 7.48
CA ILE A 190 5.52 -20.96 7.47
C ILE A 190 5.61 -21.55 8.87
N GLU A 191 5.96 -20.74 9.87
CA GLU A 191 6.06 -21.17 11.27
C GLU A 191 4.72 -21.68 11.79
N PHE A 192 3.65 -20.95 11.52
CA PHE A 192 2.31 -21.38 11.89
C PHE A 192 1.99 -22.77 11.31
N GLU A 193 2.23 -23.00 10.02
CA GLU A 193 1.97 -24.31 9.39
C GLU A 193 2.81 -25.43 10.03
N LEU A 194 4.09 -25.18 10.33
CA LEU A 194 4.94 -26.15 11.02
C LEU A 194 4.47 -26.45 12.44
N MET A 195 4.02 -25.43 13.18
CA MET A 195 3.43 -25.60 14.51
C MET A 195 2.17 -26.46 14.49
N GLN A 196 1.39 -26.40 13.40
CA GLN A 196 0.24 -27.27 13.16
C GLN A 196 0.62 -28.68 12.68
N GLY A 197 1.91 -29.01 12.63
CA GLY A 197 2.43 -30.32 12.22
C GLY A 197 2.55 -30.51 10.70
N ASN A 198 2.41 -29.44 9.92
CA ASN A 198 2.46 -29.50 8.46
C ASN A 198 3.92 -29.43 7.94
N ASN A 199 4.57 -30.58 7.88
CA ASN A 199 5.96 -30.69 7.45
C ASN A 199 6.20 -30.39 5.96
N GLU A 200 5.16 -30.17 5.14
CA GLU A 200 5.33 -29.70 3.76
C GLU A 200 6.08 -28.37 3.69
N PHE A 201 5.97 -27.56 4.75
CA PHE A 201 6.63 -26.27 4.90
C PHE A 201 8.09 -26.33 5.37
N ALA A 202 8.65 -27.52 5.66
CA ALA A 202 10.01 -27.63 6.21
C ALA A 202 11.11 -27.07 5.28
N VAL A 203 10.97 -27.28 3.97
CA VAL A 203 11.93 -26.71 2.98
C VAL A 203 11.74 -25.20 2.85
N ALA A 204 10.50 -24.73 2.87
CA ALA A 204 10.18 -23.31 2.84
C ALA A 204 10.77 -22.58 4.06
N LYS A 205 10.76 -23.22 5.24
CA LYS A 205 11.39 -22.70 6.46
C LYS A 205 12.88 -22.46 6.29
N GLN A 206 13.64 -23.44 5.78
CA GLN A 206 15.08 -23.26 5.53
C GLN A 206 15.40 -22.13 4.54
N GLN A 207 14.50 -21.87 3.59
CA GLN A 207 14.66 -20.77 2.63
C GLN A 207 14.30 -19.43 3.26
N SER A 208 13.18 -19.38 3.98
CA SER A 208 12.71 -18.21 4.71
C SER A 208 13.69 -17.78 5.79
N ASP A 209 14.28 -18.72 6.55
CA ASP A 209 15.32 -18.46 7.55
C ASP A 209 16.52 -17.73 6.95
N ARG A 210 17.00 -18.21 5.80
CA ARG A 210 18.15 -17.60 5.11
C ARG A 210 17.82 -16.20 4.61
N MET A 211 16.62 -15.99 4.08
CA MET A 211 16.18 -14.66 3.64
C MET A 211 16.04 -13.71 4.83
N LEU A 212 15.38 -14.15 5.91
CA LEU A 212 15.17 -13.34 7.10
C LEU A 212 16.50 -12.99 7.78
N ALA A 213 17.43 -13.94 7.92
CA ALA A 213 18.77 -13.69 8.43
C ALA A 213 19.51 -12.60 7.63
N ALA A 214 19.43 -12.65 6.29
CA ALA A 214 20.05 -11.62 5.45
C ALA A 214 19.44 -10.22 5.65
N PHE A 215 18.14 -10.11 6.00
CA PHE A 215 17.52 -8.84 6.35
C PHE A 215 17.90 -8.40 7.77
N ARG A 216 17.97 -9.31 8.75
CA ARG A 216 18.43 -9.04 10.12
C ARG A 216 19.87 -8.50 10.13
N ASP A 217 20.77 -9.15 9.38
CA ASP A 217 22.18 -8.73 9.26
C ASP A 217 22.32 -7.33 8.64
N LYS A 218 21.41 -6.96 7.74
CA LYS A 218 21.49 -5.71 6.98
C LYS A 218 20.79 -4.54 7.67
N TYR A 219 19.70 -4.78 8.40
CA TYR A 219 18.86 -3.73 8.96
C TYR A 219 18.62 -3.96 10.46
N PRO A 220 19.20 -3.13 11.35
CA PRO A 220 19.04 -3.27 12.80
C PRO A 220 17.57 -3.26 13.26
N CYS A 221 16.71 -2.52 12.58
CA CYS A 221 15.27 -2.49 12.89
C CYS A 221 14.58 -3.83 12.66
N VAL A 222 15.05 -4.63 11.70
CA VAL A 222 14.53 -5.98 11.43
C VAL A 222 14.96 -6.95 12.51
N ASP A 223 16.24 -6.90 12.91
CA ASP A 223 16.77 -7.72 14.00
C ASP A 223 16.04 -7.45 15.31
N TYR A 224 15.89 -6.17 15.66
CA TYR A 224 15.11 -5.73 16.81
C TYR A 224 13.65 -6.20 16.75
N PHE A 225 13.01 -6.10 15.57
CA PHE A 225 11.63 -6.57 15.40
C PHE A 225 11.50 -8.06 15.67
N CYS A 226 12.44 -8.87 15.16
CA CYS A 226 12.43 -10.31 15.38
C CYS A 226 12.53 -10.66 16.86
N ASP A 227 13.51 -10.08 17.57
CA ASP A 227 13.73 -10.37 18.99
C ASP A 227 12.59 -9.87 19.89
N THR A 228 11.94 -8.76 19.49
CA THR A 228 10.90 -8.12 20.32
C THR A 228 9.49 -8.67 20.05
N PHE A 229 9.14 -8.87 18.78
CA PHE A 229 7.78 -9.16 18.35
C PHE A 229 7.62 -10.56 17.78
N LEU A 230 8.55 -11.03 16.94
CA LEU A 230 8.39 -12.31 16.26
C LEU A 230 8.51 -13.48 17.22
N ASP A 231 9.48 -13.44 18.14
CA ASP A 231 9.63 -14.47 19.18
C ASP A 231 8.40 -14.56 20.10
N ALA A 232 7.73 -13.45 20.36
CA ALA A 232 6.52 -13.38 21.16
C ALA A 232 5.23 -13.69 20.36
N ALA A 233 5.28 -13.65 19.02
CA ALA A 233 4.10 -13.81 18.17
C ALA A 233 3.46 -15.21 18.28
N ASN A 234 4.25 -16.22 18.65
CA ASN A 234 3.78 -17.60 18.84
C ASN A 234 3.23 -17.87 20.26
N ALA A 235 3.22 -16.86 21.15
CA ALA A 235 2.63 -17.00 22.46
C ALA A 235 1.10 -17.17 22.35
N THR A 236 0.52 -18.03 23.18
CA THR A 236 -0.95 -18.21 23.22
C THR A 236 -1.65 -16.94 23.68
N ILE A 237 -2.92 -16.76 23.32
CA ILE A 237 -3.73 -15.64 23.82
C ILE A 237 -3.74 -15.60 25.36
N ASP A 238 -3.77 -16.76 26.02
CA ASP A 238 -3.70 -16.87 27.48
C ASP A 238 -2.38 -16.33 28.03
N THR A 239 -1.27 -16.50 27.30
CA THR A 239 0.05 -15.97 27.65
C THR A 239 0.13 -14.46 27.39
N GLN A 240 -0.42 -13.99 26.27
CA GLN A 240 -0.44 -12.58 25.89
C GLN A 240 -1.38 -11.74 26.78
N MET A 241 -2.45 -12.35 27.32
CA MET A 241 -3.42 -11.72 28.22
C MET A 241 -3.09 -11.88 29.71
N GLN A 242 -1.89 -12.36 30.08
CA GLN A 242 -1.46 -12.40 31.48
C GLN A 242 -1.25 -10.98 32.03
N GLY A 243 -2.34 -10.39 32.52
CA GLY A 243 -2.35 -9.04 33.11
C GLY A 243 -3.56 -8.72 33.98
N GLY A 244 -4.47 -9.70 34.17
CA GLY A 244 -5.60 -9.61 35.06
C GLY A 244 -6.11 -11.01 35.36
N ASP A 245 -6.38 -11.32 36.63
CA ASP A 245 -7.00 -12.58 37.01
C ASP A 245 -8.49 -12.52 36.64
N TRP A 246 -8.76 -12.65 35.34
CA TRP A 246 -10.13 -12.65 34.82
C TRP A 246 -10.92 -13.81 35.43
N THR A 247 -10.25 -14.89 35.85
CA THR A 247 -10.91 -16.00 36.55
C THR A 247 -11.47 -15.54 37.90
N LYS A 248 -10.74 -14.73 38.68
CA LYS A 248 -11.29 -14.09 39.89
C LYS A 248 -12.47 -13.18 39.57
N ASN A 249 -12.37 -12.37 38.51
CA ASN A 249 -13.46 -11.47 38.13
C ASN A 249 -14.71 -12.23 37.65
N ALA A 250 -14.52 -13.33 36.90
CA ALA A 250 -15.59 -14.20 36.43
C ALA A 250 -16.24 -14.96 37.60
N ILE A 251 -15.45 -15.51 38.52
CA ILE A 251 -15.93 -16.18 39.74
C ILE A 251 -16.77 -15.20 40.57
N ASN A 252 -16.26 -13.99 40.83
CA ASN A 252 -16.98 -12.96 41.59
C ASN A 252 -18.24 -12.43 40.88
N SER A 253 -18.42 -12.70 39.59
CA SER A 253 -19.60 -12.30 38.83
C SER A 253 -20.70 -13.37 38.79
N HIS A 254 -20.39 -14.61 39.18
CA HIS A 254 -21.30 -15.76 39.09
C HIS A 254 -21.49 -16.48 40.44
N ILE A 255 -20.76 -16.08 41.48
CA ILE A 255 -20.94 -16.43 42.90
C ILE A 255 -21.20 -15.14 43.67
#